data_AF-A0A7C1WAC3-F1
#
_entry.id   AF-A0A7C1WAC3-F1
#
_cell.length_a   1.000
_cell.length_b   1.000
_cell.length_c   1.000
_cell.angle_alpha   90.00
_cell.angle_beta   90.00
_cell.angle_gamma   90.00
#
_symmetry.space_group_name_H-M   'P 1'
#
loop_
_entity.id
_entity.type
_entity.pdbx_description
1 polymer ?
#
loop_
_entity_poly.entity_id
_entity_poly.type
_entity_poly.pdbx_seq_one_letter_code
_entity_poly.pdbx_strand_id
1 'polypeptide(L)' 'MKKFITFEGIDGSGKTTILHLVADKLRENGFNVIETFEPTDTWLGDNVKKCIEEDTDPFITTFAFIADRIQHG' A
#
# COMPACT_ATOMS: atom_id res chain seq x y z
N MET A 1 8.33 12.37 -17.17
CA MET A 1 7.06 11.86 -16.59
C MET A 1 7.39 11.05 -15.35
N LYS A 2 6.71 11.28 -14.23
CA LYS A 2 6.78 10.38 -13.07
C LYS A 2 6.00 9.10 -13.40
N LYS A 3 6.52 7.93 -13.04
CA LYS A 3 5.83 6.64 -13.16
C LYS A 3 5.36 6.21 -11.78
N PHE A 4 4.18 5.62 -11.72
CA PHE A 4 3.60 5.00 -10.53
C PHE A 4 3.44 3.51 -10.79
N ILE A 5 3.94 2.67 -9.89
CA ILE A 5 3.98 1.22 -10.00
C ILE A 5 3.40 0.65 -8.72
N THR A 6 2.41 -0.23 -8.82
CA THR A 6 1.80 -0.93 -7.69
C THR A 6 2.14 -2.41 -7.73
N PHE A 7 2.29 -3.03 -6.56
CA PHE A 7 2.54 -4.46 -6.39
C PHE A 7 1.34 -5.10 -5.68
N GLU A 8 0.58 -5.92 -6.40
CA GLU A 8 -0.67 -6.53 -5.93
C GLU A 8 -0.52 -8.04 -5.71
N GLY A 9 -1.32 -8.60 -4.79
CA GLY A 9 -1.33 -10.04 -4.50
C GLY A 9 -1.84 -10.37 -3.10
N ILE A 10 -2.09 -11.65 -2.84
CA ILE A 10 -2.60 -12.14 -1.54
C ILE A 10 -1.59 -11.98 -0.39
N ASP A 11 -2.05 -12.13 0.84
CA ASP A 11 -1.18 -12.10 2.01
C ASP A 11 -0.14 -13.22 1.98
N GLY A 12 1.09 -12.90 2.38
CA GLY A 12 2.22 -13.82 2.32
C GLY A 12 2.79 -14.06 0.91
N SER A 13 2.30 -13.40 -0.15
CA SER A 13 2.81 -13.60 -1.52
C SER A 13 4.21 -13.02 -1.80
N GLY A 14 4.82 -12.33 -0.83
CA GLY A 14 6.17 -11.75 -0.96
C GLY A 14 6.23 -10.36 -1.59
N LYS A 15 5.10 -9.63 -1.66
CA LYS A 15 5.00 -8.27 -2.25
C LYS A 15 6.07 -7.32 -1.72
N THR A 16 6.22 -7.24 -0.39
CA THR A 16 7.19 -6.36 0.28
C THR A 16 8.62 -6.68 -0.16
N THR A 17 8.97 -7.98 -0.22
CA THR A 17 10.30 -8.41 -0.69
C THR A 17 10.55 -7.99 -2.14
N ILE A 18 9.58 -8.23 -3.03
CA ILE A 18 9.71 -7.86 -4.45
C ILE A 18 9.80 -6.34 -4.61
N LEU A 19 8.99 -5.59 -3.87
CA LEU A 19 8.98 -4.13 -3.89
C LEU A 19 10.37 -3.58 -3.56
N HIS A 20 11.00 -4.02 -2.47
CA HIS A 20 12.34 -3.59 -2.10
C HIS A 20 13.39 -3.95 -3.16
N LEU A 21 13.36 -5.18 -3.68
CA LEU A 21 14.29 -5.62 -4.73
C LEU A 21 14.17 -4.77 -6.00
N VAL A 22 12.95 -4.45 -6.42
CA VAL A 22 12.71 -3.61 -7.59
C VAL A 22 13.12 -2.15 -7.31
N ALA A 23 12.81 -1.63 -6.13
CA ALA A 23 13.17 -0.27 -5.72
C ALA A 23 14.68 -0.08 -5.72
N ASP A 24 15.44 -1.02 -5.13
CA ASP A 24 16.90 -0.99 -5.12
C ASP A 24 17.46 -1.10 -6.53
N LYS A 25 16.90 -1.98 -7.37
CA LYS A 25 17.34 -2.09 -8.77
C LYS A 25 17.11 -0.80 -9.56
N LEU A 26 16.00 -0.11 -9.32
CA LEU A 26 15.72 1.17 -9.95
C LEU A 26 16.67 2.27 -9.45
N ARG A 27 16.97 2.30 -8.14
CA ARG A 27 17.97 3.24 -7.57
C ARG A 27 19.36 3.01 -8.17
N GLU A 28 19.80 1.76 -8.31
CA GLU A 28 21.07 1.40 -8.97
C GLU A 28 21.15 1.93 -10.41
N ASN A 29 20.02 1.99 -11.11
CA ASN A 29 19.92 2.52 -12.46
C ASN A 29 19.75 4.06 -12.51
N GLY A 30 19.95 4.76 -11.39
CA GLY A 30 19.94 6.22 -11.32
C GLY A 30 18.55 6.85 -11.18
N PHE A 31 17.50 6.07 -10.90
CA PHE A 31 16.16 6.61 -10.64
C PHE A 31 16.03 7.06 -9.19
N ASN A 32 15.38 8.20 -8.96
CA ASN A 32 14.88 8.54 -7.63
C ASN A 32 13.61 7.73 -7.34
N VAL A 33 13.65 6.88 -6.32
CA VAL A 33 12.58 5.95 -5.97
C VAL A 33 12.03 6.26 -4.59
N ILE A 34 10.73 6.54 -4.54
CA ILE A 34 9.95 6.64 -3.31
C ILE A 34 9.14 5.36 -3.20
N GLU A 35 9.29 4.69 -2.06
CA GLU A 35 8.48 3.53 -1.69
C GLU A 35 7.31 4.02 -0.84
N THR A 36 6.15 3.43 -1.05
CA THR A 36 4.98 3.68 -0.21
C THR A 36 4.10 2.44 -0.16
N PHE A 37 3.22 2.35 0.83
CA PHE A 37 2.34 1.21 1.06
C PHE A 37 0.97 1.64 1.60
N GLU A 38 0.02 0.73 1.47
CA GLU A 38 -1.33 0.85 1.99
C GLU A 38 -1.72 -0.46 2.70
N PRO A 39 -2.55 -0.44 3.75
CA PRO A 39 -3.07 0.76 4.41
C PRO A 39 -1.96 1.59 5.08
N THR A 40 -2.12 2.92 5.08
CA THR A 40 -1.06 3.82 5.55
C THR A 40 -0.89 3.82 7.08
N ASP A 41 0.18 4.44 7.58
CA ASP A 41 0.38 4.70 9.02
C ASP A 41 -0.33 5.99 9.47
N THR A 42 -1.58 6.16 9.06
CA THR A 42 -2.45 7.27 9.48
C THR A 42 -3.66 6.77 10.23
N TRP A 43 -4.43 7.67 10.85
CA TRP A 43 -5.66 7.29 11.54
C TRP A 43 -6.66 6.57 10.60
N LEU A 44 -6.68 6.88 9.30
CA LEU A 44 -7.52 6.17 8.33
C LEU A 44 -7.00 4.76 8.05
N GLY A 45 -5.69 4.60 7.87
CA GLY A 45 -5.08 3.28 7.70
C GLY A 45 -5.24 2.40 8.95
N ASP A 46 -5.19 2.98 10.14
CA ASP A 46 -5.52 2.26 11.39
C ASP A 46 -6.99 1.84 11.44
N ASN A 47 -7.91 2.65 10.90
CA ASN A 47 -9.32 2.25 10.76
C ASN A 47 -9.47 1.10 9.76
N VAL A 48 -8.72 1.09 8.66
CA VAL A 48 -8.72 -0.04 7.72
C VAL A 48 -8.26 -1.33 8.41
N LYS A 49 -7.13 -1.29 9.13
CA LYS A 49 -6.61 -2.44 9.88
C LYS A 49 -7.65 -2.96 10.87
N LYS A 50 -8.32 -2.06 11.60
CA LYS A 50 -9.40 -2.40 12.52
C LYS A 50 -10.59 -3.07 11.83
N CYS A 51 -11.04 -2.57 10.68
CA CYS A 51 -12.14 -3.18 9.93
C CYS A 51 -11.83 -4.61 9.50
N ILE A 52 -10.57 -4.89 9.14
CA ILE A 52 -10.09 -6.24 8.79
C ILE A 52 -10.08 -7.14 10.04
N GLU A 53 -9.52 -6.66 11.16
CA GLU A 53 -9.43 -7.42 12.41
C GLU A 53 -10.81 -7.78 12.99
N GLU A 54 -11.79 -6.88 12.85
CA GLU A 54 -13.16 -7.07 13.35
C GLU A 54 -14.10 -7.77 12.35
N ASP A 55 -13.60 -8.22 11.19
CA ASP A 55 -14.39 -8.83 10.10
C ASP A 55 -15.65 -8.01 9.75
N THR A 56 -15.44 -6.70 9.58
CA THR A 56 -16.52 -5.75 9.30
C THR A 56 -17.10 -5.99 7.90
N ASP A 57 -18.34 -5.55 7.67
CA ASP A 57 -19.00 -5.58 6.37
C ASP A 57 -18.04 -5.16 5.23
N PRO A 58 -17.95 -5.94 4.12
CA PRO A 58 -16.98 -5.68 3.05
C PRO A 58 -17.08 -4.28 2.44
N PHE A 59 -18.27 -3.66 2.40
CA PHE A 59 -18.42 -2.30 1.89
C PHE A 59 -17.80 -1.29 2.85
N ILE A 60 -17.96 -1.47 4.17
CA ILE A 60 -17.35 -0.59 5.16
C ILE A 60 -15.82 -0.66 5.05
N THR A 61 -15.25 -1.85 5.01
CA THR A 61 -13.80 -2.05 4.83
C THR A 61 -13.30 -1.44 3.53
N THR A 62 -14.07 -1.59 2.44
CA THR A 62 -13.75 -0.98 1.13
C THR A 62 -13.75 0.54 1.19
N PHE A 63 -14.76 1.16 1.80
CA PHE A 63 -14.84 2.61 1.93
C PHE A 63 -13.75 3.17 2.85
N ALA A 64 -13.34 2.44 3.89
CA ALA A 64 -12.20 2.80 4.71
C ALA A 64 -10.90 2.81 3.90
N PHE A 65 -10.65 1.79 3.07
CA PHE A 65 -9.50 1.76 2.15
C PHE A 65 -9.50 2.94 1.17
N ILE A 66 -10.66 3.28 0.61
CA ILE A 66 -10.79 4.43 -0.30
C ILE A 66 -10.45 5.74 0.42
N ALA A 67 -10.95 5.92 1.66
CA ALA A 67 -10.65 7.12 2.44
C ALA A 67 -9.14 7.23 2.75
N ASP A 68 -8.50 6.14 3.17
CA ASP A 68 -7.06 6.07 3.42
C ASP A 68 -6.24 6.47 2.18
N ARG A 69 -6.57 5.90 1.02
CA ARG A 69 -5.96 6.22 -0.28
C ARG A 69 -6.08 7.68 -0.66
N ILE A 70 -7.26 8.28 -0.48
CA ILE A 70 -7.50 9.70 -0.79
C ILE A 70 -6.64 10.60 0.08
N GLN A 71 -6.44 10.26 1.36
CA GLN A 71 -5.59 11.03 2.26
C GLN A 71 -4.09 10.87 1.94
N HIS A 72 -3.69 9.68 1.47
CA HIS A 72 -2.30 9.37 1.14
C HIS A 72 -1.72 10.31 0.06
N GLY A 73 -2.50 10.62 -0.98
CA GLY A 73 -2.15 11.57 -2.04
C GLY A 73 -1.80 10.93 -3.38
#